data_AF-A0A1X6Z6B9-F1
#
_entry.id   AF-A0A1X6Z6B9-F1
#
_cell.length_a   1.000
_cell.length_b   1.000
_cell.length_c   1.000
_cell.angle_alpha   90.00
_cell.angle_beta   90.00
_cell.angle_gamma   90.00
#
_symmetry.space_group_name_H-M   'P 1'
#
loop_
_entity.id
_entity.type
_entity.pdbx_description
1 polymer ?
#
loop_
_entity_poly.entity_id
_entity_poly.type
_entity_poly.pdbx_seq_one_letter_code
_entity_poly.pdbx_strand_id
1 'polypeptide(L)'
;MHDHTDLDTREEPTSINMTLPSAQTESFGFLLLPGHPMLPVSAAIDVLALANYVSGEPIYSWCTIGHRIHSARSMNGLNVQTDHLIEDAPPLINLVVGAGVDGHKQTSTEVSTWLRRLKAGGTSIGAVSTGSWVLAKAGLLEGKRCTIHWEDRAAFRETYPELEVTEAIFETDGPISTCSGGTAVVDLSLTFVAAAHGIDLANKVAEQVLHSETRSPSRTRALNQQLCSQRRTDHGARHRKPDAIAGHRRTSGIIAATSGPPVSHPSGAQPKAALSGMPVAANAIIGSPN
;
A
#
# COMPACT_ATOMS: atom_id res chain seq x y z
N MET A 1 45.77 65.70 26.19
CA MET A 1 44.74 65.98 25.18
C MET A 1 43.81 64.77 25.21
N HIS A 2 42.74 64.90 26.00
CA HIS A 2 41.72 63.88 26.22
C HIS A 2 40.70 63.97 25.10
N ASP A 3 40.23 62.83 24.59
CA ASP A 3 38.98 62.70 23.83
C ASP A 3 38.47 61.27 24.12
N HIS A 4 37.68 61.10 25.18
CA HIS A 4 36.21 61.04 25.21
C HIS A 4 35.58 59.91 24.38
N THR A 5 35.12 58.93 25.16
CA THR A 5 34.04 57.94 25.00
C THR A 5 32.89 58.29 24.06
N ASP A 6 32.37 57.27 23.35
CA ASP A 6 30.97 56.75 23.40
C ASP A 6 30.94 55.48 22.51
N LEU A 7 30.75 54.23 22.98
CA LEU A 7 29.55 53.60 23.55
C LEU A 7 28.26 53.97 22.82
N ASP A 8 28.01 53.27 21.71
CA ASP A 8 26.69 53.16 21.08
C ASP A 8 26.35 51.66 20.90
N THR A 9 25.75 51.00 21.89
CA THR A 9 24.30 50.74 22.03
C THR A 9 23.54 50.33 20.76
N ARG A 10 23.26 49.01 20.70
CA ARG A 10 21.98 48.38 20.33
C ARG A 10 21.34 48.79 18.99
N GLU A 11 21.34 47.87 18.03
CA GLU A 11 20.12 47.41 17.33
C GLU A 11 20.31 45.96 16.80
N GLU A 12 19.88 44.96 17.58
CA GLU A 12 19.05 43.88 17.04
C GLU A 12 17.64 44.50 16.97
N PRO A 13 16.88 44.41 15.86
CA PRO A 13 16.35 43.12 15.42
C PRO A 13 16.07 43.03 13.91
N THR A 14 15.98 41.80 13.37
CA THR A 14 14.77 41.37 12.67
C THR A 14 14.82 39.86 12.66
N SER A 15 14.29 39.27 13.72
CA SER A 15 13.73 37.94 13.68
C SER A 15 12.79 37.89 12.48
N ILE A 16 13.29 37.36 11.37
CA ILE A 16 12.45 36.87 10.28
C ILE A 16 11.65 35.76 10.96
N ASN A 17 10.46 36.11 11.42
CA ASN A 17 9.47 35.18 11.88
C ASN A 17 8.98 34.47 10.62
N MET A 18 9.80 33.56 10.12
CA MET A 18 9.39 32.59 9.14
C MET A 18 8.58 31.58 9.93
N THR A 19 7.33 31.96 10.17
CA THR A 19 6.28 31.01 10.51
C THR A 19 6.21 30.06 9.32
N LEU A 20 7.07 29.04 9.33
CA LEU A 20 6.86 27.85 8.51
C LEU A 20 5.44 27.41 8.86
N PRO A 21 4.54 27.24 7.88
CA PRO A 21 3.25 26.65 8.16
C PRO A 21 3.54 25.35 8.90
N SER A 22 2.98 25.20 10.10
CA SER A 22 3.08 23.96 10.87
C SER A 22 2.69 22.83 9.91
N ALA A 23 3.69 22.07 9.47
CA ALA A 23 3.55 21.18 8.32
C ALA A 23 2.47 20.16 8.67
N GLN A 24 1.32 20.29 8.00
CA GLN A 24 0.20 19.41 8.26
C GLN A 24 0.66 18.01 7.84
N THR A 25 0.72 17.07 8.79
CA THR A 25 1.15 15.69 8.54
C THR A 25 0.41 15.11 7.34
N GLU A 26 1.14 14.69 6.31
CA GLU A 26 0.54 14.12 5.11
C GLU A 26 0.00 12.72 5.38
N SER A 27 -1.31 12.51 5.19
CA SER A 27 -1.97 11.23 5.44
C SER A 27 -2.02 10.35 4.20
N PHE A 28 -1.58 9.09 4.37
CA PHE A 28 -1.60 8.04 3.36
C PHE A 28 -2.54 6.89 3.75
N GLY A 29 -3.43 6.51 2.85
CA GLY A 29 -4.18 5.26 2.97
C GLY A 29 -3.61 4.20 2.05
N PHE A 30 -3.54 2.94 2.50
CA PHE A 30 -3.16 1.81 1.67
C PHE A 30 -4.35 0.86 1.55
N LEU A 31 -5.08 0.92 0.42
CA LEU A 31 -6.17 -0.02 0.13
C LEU A 31 -5.58 -1.36 -0.28
N LEU A 32 -5.79 -2.36 0.58
CA LEU A 32 -5.28 -3.73 0.42
C LEU A 32 -6.39 -4.64 -0.11
N LEU A 33 -6.43 -4.85 -1.41
CA LEU A 33 -7.34 -5.83 -2.01
C LEU A 33 -6.75 -7.25 -1.93
N PRO A 34 -7.59 -8.30 -2.03
CA PRO A 34 -7.11 -9.68 -1.99
C PRO A 34 -6.01 -9.97 -3.02
N GLY A 35 -4.93 -10.60 -2.58
CA GLY A 35 -3.76 -10.91 -3.41
C GLY A 35 -2.83 -9.72 -3.64
N HIS A 36 -3.00 -8.59 -2.96
CA HIS A 36 -2.07 -7.46 -3.09
C HIS A 36 -0.60 -7.88 -2.89
N PRO A 37 0.33 -7.21 -3.59
CA PRO A 37 1.75 -7.47 -3.45
C PRO A 37 2.26 -6.84 -2.15
N MET A 38 2.72 -7.66 -1.21
CA MET A 38 3.24 -7.18 0.09
C MET A 38 4.47 -6.28 -0.10
N LEU A 39 5.43 -6.70 -0.93
CA LEU A 39 6.71 -5.99 -1.12
C LEU A 39 6.54 -4.49 -1.45
N PRO A 40 5.80 -4.09 -2.49
CA PRO A 40 5.64 -2.67 -2.79
C PRO A 40 4.77 -1.93 -1.75
N VAL A 41 3.83 -2.60 -1.08
CA VAL A 41 3.05 -1.96 -0.01
C VAL A 41 3.95 -1.66 1.18
N SER A 42 4.69 -2.66 1.67
CA SER A 42 5.61 -2.49 2.80
C SER A 42 6.71 -1.51 2.49
N ALA A 43 7.34 -1.60 1.30
CA ALA A 43 8.41 -0.69 0.91
C ALA A 43 7.95 0.78 0.81
N ALA A 44 6.71 1.03 0.36
CA ALA A 44 6.15 2.38 0.38
C ALA A 44 5.99 2.91 1.81
N ILE A 45 5.43 2.10 2.71
CA ILE A 45 5.27 2.43 4.14
C ILE A 45 6.63 2.66 4.79
N ASP A 46 7.63 1.81 4.52
CA ASP A 46 8.97 1.92 5.06
C ASP A 46 9.64 3.24 4.64
N VAL A 47 9.47 3.69 3.39
CA VAL A 47 9.97 5.00 2.94
C VAL A 47 9.33 6.16 3.73
N LEU A 48 8.01 6.12 3.98
CA LEU A 48 7.33 7.15 4.77
C LEU A 48 7.79 7.13 6.24
N ALA A 49 7.93 5.94 6.82
CA ALA A 49 8.42 5.76 8.18
C ALA A 49 9.87 6.25 8.34
N LEU A 50 10.73 5.95 7.36
CA LEU A 50 12.10 6.44 7.34
C LEU A 50 12.18 7.95 7.11
N ALA A 51 11.28 8.53 6.32
CA ALA A 51 11.20 9.99 6.17
C ALA A 51 10.90 10.66 7.52
N ASN A 52 9.97 10.13 8.31
CA ASN A 52 9.72 10.61 9.68
C ASN A 52 10.95 10.42 10.59
N TYR A 53 11.61 9.26 10.50
CA TYR A 53 12.79 8.96 11.30
C TYR A 53 13.95 9.92 11.00
N VAL A 54 14.22 10.18 9.71
CA VAL A 54 15.32 11.03 9.25
C VAL A 54 15.02 12.51 9.49
N SER A 55 13.76 12.94 9.36
CA SER A 55 13.37 14.32 9.64
C SER A 55 13.32 14.63 11.15
N GLY A 56 13.10 13.61 11.99
CA GLY A 56 12.85 13.77 13.41
C GLY A 56 11.43 14.23 13.75
N GLU A 57 10.55 14.32 12.75
CA GLU A 57 9.21 14.90 12.85
C GLU A 57 8.16 13.98 12.18
N PRO A 58 6.90 13.93 12.68
CA PRO A 58 5.83 13.14 12.09
C PRO A 58 5.24 13.83 10.85
N ILE A 59 6.04 13.99 9.80
CA ILE A 59 5.65 14.62 8.54
C ILE A 59 4.70 13.76 7.71
N TYR A 60 4.71 12.44 7.90
CA TYR A 60 3.79 11.48 7.31
C TYR A 60 3.01 10.69 8.36
N SER A 61 1.76 10.35 8.03
CA SER A 61 0.95 9.35 8.74
C SER A 61 0.36 8.37 7.74
N TRP A 62 0.07 7.15 8.17
CA TRP A 62 -0.53 6.15 7.30
C TRP A 62 -1.50 5.23 8.02
N CYS A 63 -2.41 4.64 7.25
CA CYS A 63 -3.25 3.55 7.69
C CYS A 63 -3.47 2.52 6.57
N THR A 64 -3.79 1.30 6.95
CA THR A 64 -4.16 0.21 6.06
C THR A 64 -5.69 0.08 5.98
N ILE A 65 -6.21 -0.12 4.78
CA ILE A 65 -7.64 -0.10 4.49
C ILE A 65 -8.03 -1.40 3.82
N GLY A 66 -8.95 -2.13 4.44
CA GLY A 66 -9.60 -3.31 3.88
C GLY A 66 -10.85 -2.93 3.08
N HIS A 67 -11.38 -3.89 2.31
CA HIS A 67 -12.66 -3.67 1.62
C HIS A 67 -13.86 -3.94 2.53
N ARG A 68 -14.06 -5.18 2.98
CA ARG A 68 -15.26 -5.59 3.75
C ARG A 68 -14.98 -6.23 5.11
N ILE A 69 -13.73 -6.62 5.31
CA ILE A 69 -13.27 -7.26 6.54
C ILE A 69 -11.92 -6.63 6.89
N HIS A 70 -11.60 -6.59 8.17
CA HIS A 70 -10.33 -6.02 8.66
C HIS A 70 -9.13 -6.94 8.40
N SER A 71 -9.11 -7.60 7.24
CA SER A 71 -8.03 -8.48 6.85
C SER A 71 -7.89 -8.59 5.33
N ALA A 72 -6.65 -8.52 4.85
CA ALA A 72 -6.32 -8.72 3.44
C ALA A 72 -5.20 -9.76 3.30
N ARG A 73 -5.49 -10.85 2.58
CA ARG A 73 -4.48 -11.86 2.24
C ARG A 73 -3.65 -11.38 1.07
N SER A 74 -2.34 -11.26 1.25
CA SER A 74 -1.39 -10.89 0.20
C SER A 74 -1.01 -12.08 -0.69
N MET A 75 -0.36 -11.81 -1.84
CA MET A 75 0.03 -12.87 -2.78
C MET A 75 1.05 -13.87 -2.23
N ASN A 76 1.88 -13.47 -1.27
CA ASN A 76 2.87 -14.35 -0.64
C ASN A 76 2.25 -15.21 0.48
N GLY A 77 0.95 -15.06 0.72
CA GLY A 77 0.19 -15.86 1.69
C GLY A 77 0.06 -15.24 3.08
N LEU A 78 0.75 -14.13 3.37
CA LEU A 78 0.59 -13.41 4.63
C LEU A 78 -0.75 -12.67 4.67
N ASN A 79 -1.39 -12.68 5.84
CA ASN A 79 -2.58 -11.89 6.11
C ASN A 79 -2.18 -10.61 6.85
N VAL A 80 -2.60 -9.47 6.31
CA VAL A 80 -2.49 -8.16 6.96
C VAL A 80 -3.79 -7.86 7.68
N GLN A 81 -3.73 -7.47 8.95
CA GLN A 81 -4.88 -6.86 9.63
C GLN A 81 -4.96 -5.41 9.20
N THR A 82 -6.15 -4.94 8.79
CA THR A 82 -6.31 -3.56 8.31
C THR A 82 -6.92 -2.66 9.38
N ASP A 83 -6.37 -1.45 9.52
CA ASP A 83 -6.80 -0.47 10.51
C ASP A 83 -8.25 -0.02 10.28
N HIS A 84 -8.62 0.17 9.01
CA HIS A 84 -9.95 0.61 8.59
C HIS A 84 -10.51 -0.28 7.48
N LEU A 85 -11.79 -0.09 7.19
CA LEU A 85 -12.47 -0.48 5.97
C LEU A 85 -12.71 0.76 5.08
N ILE A 86 -13.16 0.56 3.85
CA ILE A 86 -13.52 1.69 2.98
C ILE A 86 -14.69 2.52 3.53
N GLU A 87 -15.51 1.96 4.41
CA GLU A 87 -16.69 2.62 5.00
C GLU A 87 -16.36 3.58 6.14
N ASP A 88 -15.27 3.33 6.87
CA ASP A 88 -14.83 4.11 8.03
C ASP A 88 -13.41 4.69 7.85
N ALA A 89 -12.90 4.68 6.62
CA ALA A 89 -11.63 5.28 6.28
C ALA A 89 -11.60 6.78 6.64
N PRO A 90 -10.53 7.26 7.32
CA PRO A 90 -10.40 8.66 7.67
C PRO A 90 -10.16 9.53 6.42
N PRO A 91 -10.21 10.86 6.52
CA PRO A 91 -9.78 11.75 5.44
C PRO A 91 -8.31 11.50 5.04
N LEU A 92 -8.08 11.34 3.73
CA LEU A 92 -6.76 11.02 3.18
C LEU A 92 -6.31 12.10 2.19
N ILE A 93 -5.05 12.51 2.30
CA ILE A 93 -4.39 13.33 1.27
C ILE A 93 -3.98 12.42 0.10
N ASN A 94 -3.42 11.26 0.41
CA ASN A 94 -2.93 10.28 -0.56
C ASN A 94 -3.55 8.89 -0.32
N LEU A 95 -3.89 8.18 -1.39
CA LEU A 95 -4.34 6.78 -1.34
C LEU A 95 -3.50 5.94 -2.29
N VAL A 96 -2.97 4.80 -1.86
CA VAL A 96 -2.30 3.82 -2.72
C VAL A 96 -3.14 2.54 -2.77
N VAL A 97 -3.49 2.10 -3.98
CA VAL A 97 -4.25 0.87 -4.21
C VAL A 97 -3.33 -0.28 -4.59
N GLY A 98 -3.33 -1.34 -3.78
CA GLY A 98 -2.68 -2.61 -4.08
C GLY A 98 -3.71 -3.69 -4.39
N ALA A 99 -3.57 -4.37 -5.53
CA ALA A 99 -4.42 -5.49 -5.94
C ALA A 99 -3.60 -6.71 -6.35
N GLY A 100 -4.21 -7.88 -6.40
CA GLY A 100 -3.56 -9.12 -6.84
C GLY A 100 -3.64 -9.37 -8.35
N VAL A 101 -3.08 -10.49 -8.79
CA VAL A 101 -2.97 -10.89 -10.22
C VAL A 101 -4.33 -10.90 -10.95
N ASP A 102 -5.44 -11.03 -10.22
CA ASP A 102 -6.81 -10.94 -10.74
C ASP A 102 -7.51 -9.61 -10.40
N GLY A 103 -6.79 -8.50 -10.26
CA GLY A 103 -7.32 -7.21 -9.79
C GLY A 103 -8.55 -6.70 -10.56
N HIS A 104 -8.64 -7.01 -11.86
CA HIS A 104 -9.81 -6.71 -12.71
C HIS A 104 -11.09 -7.44 -12.26
N LYS A 105 -10.97 -8.68 -11.76
CA LYS A 105 -12.09 -9.50 -11.24
C LYS A 105 -12.49 -9.11 -9.82
N GLN A 106 -11.54 -8.60 -9.04
CA GLN A 106 -11.72 -8.27 -7.62
C GLN A 106 -12.28 -6.87 -7.39
N THR A 107 -12.22 -6.00 -8.41
CA THR A 107 -12.76 -4.64 -8.30
C THR A 107 -14.28 -4.67 -8.28
N SER A 108 -14.86 -4.26 -7.15
CA SER A 108 -16.30 -4.11 -6.97
C SER A 108 -16.77 -2.70 -7.36
N THR A 109 -18.07 -2.56 -7.64
CA THR A 109 -18.72 -1.24 -7.84
C THR A 109 -18.59 -0.35 -6.62
N GLU A 110 -18.57 -0.95 -5.43
CA GLU A 110 -18.40 -0.29 -4.14
C GLU A 110 -17.03 0.38 -4.04
N VAL A 111 -15.95 -0.38 -4.29
CA VAL A 111 -14.57 0.15 -4.33
C VAL A 111 -14.45 1.25 -5.40
N SER A 112 -14.98 1.01 -6.61
CA SER A 112 -14.93 1.99 -7.70
C SER A 112 -15.63 3.30 -7.33
N THR A 113 -16.77 3.22 -6.64
CA THR A 113 -17.53 4.39 -6.19
C THR A 113 -16.80 5.14 -5.09
N TRP A 114 -16.22 4.41 -4.13
CA TRP A 114 -15.41 4.99 -3.07
C TRP A 114 -14.18 5.74 -3.62
N LEU A 115 -13.45 5.13 -4.56
CA LEU A 115 -12.29 5.76 -5.20
C LEU A 115 -12.67 7.05 -5.95
N ARG A 116 -13.79 7.05 -6.69
CA ARG A 116 -14.29 8.27 -7.35
C ARG A 116 -14.66 9.37 -6.36
N ARG A 117 -15.27 9.02 -5.22
CA ARG A 117 -15.60 9.98 -4.16
C ARG A 117 -14.34 10.63 -3.58
N LEU A 118 -13.32 9.83 -3.26
CA LEU A 118 -12.03 10.34 -2.78
C LEU A 118 -11.38 11.27 -3.82
N LYS A 119 -11.36 10.86 -5.09
CA LYS A 119 -10.80 11.67 -6.17
C LYS A 119 -11.50 13.03 -6.31
N ALA A 120 -12.83 13.04 -6.21
CA ALA A 120 -13.64 14.26 -6.25
C ALA A 120 -13.44 15.14 -5.01
N GLY A 121 -13.13 14.52 -3.86
CA GLY A 121 -12.75 15.20 -2.62
C GLY A 121 -11.32 15.75 -2.60
N GLY A 122 -10.54 15.57 -3.68
CA GLY A 122 -9.19 16.10 -3.80
C GLY A 122 -8.06 15.15 -3.42
N THR A 123 -8.37 13.92 -2.97
CA THR A 123 -7.35 12.90 -2.67
C THR A 123 -6.56 12.53 -3.93
N SER A 124 -5.24 12.50 -3.81
CA SER A 124 -4.33 11.95 -4.82
C SER A 124 -4.36 10.41 -4.76
N ILE A 125 -4.53 9.75 -5.91
CA ILE A 125 -4.74 8.31 -5.97
C ILE A 125 -3.61 7.66 -6.77
N GLY A 126 -2.90 6.78 -6.07
CA GLY A 126 -1.84 5.92 -6.57
C GLY A 126 -2.32 4.48 -6.77
N ALA A 127 -1.64 3.74 -7.66
CA ALA A 127 -1.76 2.30 -7.72
C ALA A 127 -0.40 1.61 -7.89
N VAL A 128 -0.27 0.41 -7.32
CA VAL A 128 0.92 -0.42 -7.45
C VAL A 128 0.58 -1.79 -8.03
N SER A 129 1.48 -2.30 -8.88
CA SER A 129 1.31 -3.58 -9.58
C SER A 129 0.01 -3.61 -10.39
N THR A 130 -0.86 -4.59 -10.15
CA THR A 130 -2.17 -4.72 -10.80
C THR A 130 -3.23 -3.79 -10.21
N GLY A 131 -2.90 -2.93 -9.24
CA GLY A 131 -3.80 -1.88 -8.77
C GLY A 131 -4.29 -0.96 -9.89
N SER A 132 -3.51 -0.78 -10.97
CA SER A 132 -3.92 0.02 -12.13
C SER A 132 -5.18 -0.53 -12.81
N TRP A 133 -5.44 -1.85 -12.74
CA TRP A 133 -6.70 -2.44 -13.18
C TRP A 133 -7.91 -1.87 -12.43
N VAL A 134 -7.75 -1.62 -11.13
CA VAL A 134 -8.79 -1.09 -10.24
C VAL A 134 -9.10 0.36 -10.61
N LEU A 135 -8.05 1.16 -10.82
CA LEU A 135 -8.18 2.57 -11.21
C LEU A 135 -8.80 2.71 -12.61
N ALA A 136 -8.39 1.88 -13.57
CA ALA A 136 -8.98 1.85 -14.91
C ALA A 136 -10.48 1.56 -14.85
N LYS A 137 -10.87 0.50 -14.12
CA LYS A 137 -12.28 0.13 -13.95
C LYS A 137 -13.10 1.16 -13.17
N ALA A 138 -12.45 1.96 -12.31
CA ALA A 138 -13.08 3.08 -11.64
C ALA A 138 -13.26 4.32 -12.55
N GLY A 139 -12.65 4.34 -13.75
CA GLY A 139 -12.66 5.46 -14.69
C GLY A 139 -11.66 6.56 -14.33
N LEU A 140 -10.62 6.25 -13.54
CA LEU A 140 -9.70 7.25 -13.00
C LEU A 140 -8.45 7.50 -13.86
N LEU A 141 -8.23 6.67 -14.88
CA LEU A 141 -7.06 6.76 -15.76
C LEU A 141 -7.35 7.42 -17.11
N GLU A 142 -8.60 7.79 -17.39
CA GLU A 142 -8.98 8.37 -18.67
C GLU A 142 -8.29 9.72 -18.89
N GLY A 143 -7.64 9.88 -20.05
CA GLY A 143 -6.83 11.05 -20.37
C GLY A 143 -5.56 11.20 -19.53
N LYS A 144 -5.10 10.13 -18.87
CA LYS A 144 -3.90 10.11 -18.04
C LYS A 144 -2.87 9.12 -18.54
N ARG A 145 -1.60 9.50 -18.45
CA ARG A 145 -0.50 8.56 -18.58
C ARG A 145 -0.50 7.59 -17.41
N CYS A 146 -0.40 6.30 -17.70
CA CYS A 146 -0.33 5.28 -16.67
C CYS A 146 0.61 4.14 -17.04
N THR A 147 0.99 3.36 -16.03
CA THR A 147 1.71 2.10 -16.19
C THR A 147 1.08 1.03 -15.31
N ILE A 148 1.48 -0.21 -15.54
CA ILE A 148 1.02 -1.39 -14.81
C ILE A 148 2.19 -2.38 -14.71
N HIS A 149 2.05 -3.43 -13.89
CA HIS A 149 3.01 -4.52 -13.89
C HIS A 149 3.23 -5.04 -15.31
N TRP A 150 4.50 -5.30 -15.66
CA TRP A 150 4.90 -5.56 -17.03
C TRP A 150 4.28 -6.85 -17.61
N GLU A 151 3.92 -7.82 -16.77
CA GLU A 151 3.21 -9.05 -17.19
C GLU A 151 1.79 -8.76 -17.68
N ASP A 152 1.11 -7.80 -17.04
CA ASP A 152 -0.28 -7.43 -17.34
C ASP A 152 -0.40 -6.41 -18.46
N ARG A 153 0.69 -5.73 -18.84
CA ARG A 153 0.64 -4.58 -19.75
C ARG A 153 0.00 -4.88 -21.10
N ALA A 154 0.24 -6.06 -21.67
CA ALA A 154 -0.36 -6.44 -22.95
C ALA A 154 -1.90 -6.58 -22.82
N ALA A 155 -2.36 -7.35 -21.84
CA ALA A 155 -3.78 -7.54 -21.58
C ALA A 155 -4.48 -6.24 -21.17
N PHE A 156 -3.77 -5.36 -20.44
CA PHE A 156 -4.27 -4.06 -20.01
C PHE A 156 -4.54 -3.13 -21.20
N ARG A 157 -3.61 -3.05 -22.17
CA ARG A 157 -3.80 -2.30 -23.42
C ARG A 157 -4.89 -2.87 -24.31
N GLU A 158 -5.07 -4.20 -24.32
CA GLU A 158 -6.14 -4.84 -25.06
C GLU A 158 -7.52 -4.54 -24.45
N THR A 159 -7.62 -4.51 -23.12
CA THR A 159 -8.88 -4.26 -22.42
C THR A 159 -9.26 -2.78 -22.40
N TYR A 160 -8.28 -1.89 -22.34
CA TYR A 160 -8.47 -0.43 -22.31
C TYR A 160 -7.64 0.25 -23.42
N PRO A 161 -8.03 0.10 -24.70
CA PRO A 161 -7.27 0.62 -25.83
C PRO A 161 -7.17 2.14 -25.88
N GLU A 162 -8.05 2.85 -25.17
CA GLU A 162 -8.08 4.31 -25.04
C GLU A 162 -7.05 4.88 -24.05
N LEU A 163 -6.50 4.05 -23.15
CA LEU A 163 -5.56 4.50 -22.13
C LEU A 163 -4.14 4.65 -22.67
N GLU A 164 -3.46 5.73 -22.27
CA GLU A 164 -2.05 5.94 -22.58
C GLU A 164 -1.15 5.13 -21.63
N VAL A 165 -1.00 3.84 -21.93
CA VAL A 165 -0.19 2.91 -21.13
C VAL A 165 1.27 2.97 -21.57
N THR A 166 2.17 3.42 -20.69
CA THR A 166 3.60 3.61 -21.01
C THR A 166 4.47 2.40 -20.66
N GLU A 167 5.78 2.49 -20.92
CA GLU A 167 6.78 1.49 -20.51
C GLU A 167 7.57 1.87 -19.25
N ALA A 168 7.26 3.01 -18.63
CA ALA A 168 7.93 3.44 -17.41
C ALA A 168 7.59 2.51 -16.24
N ILE A 169 8.49 2.40 -15.25
CA ILE A 169 8.25 1.61 -14.03
C ILE A 169 7.28 2.31 -13.08
N PHE A 170 7.15 3.63 -13.18
CA PHE A 170 6.08 4.42 -12.58
C PHE A 170 5.75 5.62 -13.48
N GLU A 171 4.53 6.12 -13.33
CA GLU A 171 3.98 7.29 -14.01
C GLU A 171 3.27 8.16 -12.97
N THR A 172 3.42 9.47 -13.09
CA THR A 172 2.71 10.47 -12.29
C THR A 172 2.14 11.53 -13.24
N ASP A 173 0.81 11.64 -13.27
CA ASP A 173 0.06 12.59 -14.11
C ASP A 173 -0.95 13.34 -13.22
N GLY A 174 -0.50 14.47 -12.69
CA GLY A 174 -1.23 15.25 -11.70
C GLY A 174 -1.55 14.42 -10.44
N PRO A 175 -2.82 14.33 -10.01
CA PRO A 175 -3.20 13.61 -8.79
C PRO A 175 -3.28 12.08 -8.97
N ILE A 176 -2.88 11.55 -10.13
CA ILE A 176 -2.86 10.11 -10.41
C ILE A 176 -1.42 9.64 -10.51
N SER A 177 -1.10 8.58 -9.79
CA SER A 177 0.19 7.88 -9.94
C SER A 177 -0.01 6.38 -10.12
N THR A 178 0.80 5.75 -10.95
CA THR A 178 0.76 4.30 -11.15
C THR A 178 2.18 3.75 -11.19
N CYS A 179 2.37 2.54 -10.66
CA CYS A 179 3.68 1.92 -10.56
C CYS A 179 3.57 0.44 -10.93
N SER A 180 4.53 -0.07 -11.71
CA SER A 180 4.60 -1.48 -12.08
C SER A 180 4.75 -2.41 -10.86
N GLY A 181 5.12 -1.88 -9.68
CA GLY A 181 5.27 -2.64 -8.44
C GLY A 181 6.71 -3.10 -8.17
N GLY A 182 6.88 -4.09 -7.31
CA GLY A 182 8.22 -4.51 -6.87
C GLY A 182 8.98 -3.36 -6.18
N THR A 183 10.27 -3.22 -6.48
CA THR A 183 11.11 -2.15 -5.90
C THR A 183 10.93 -0.80 -6.59
N ALA A 184 10.22 -0.71 -7.70
CA ALA A 184 9.93 0.55 -8.38
C ALA A 184 9.09 1.51 -7.52
N VAL A 185 8.35 0.98 -6.52
CA VAL A 185 7.60 1.82 -5.58
C VAL A 185 8.53 2.68 -4.74
N VAL A 186 9.77 2.23 -4.47
CA VAL A 186 10.73 3.00 -3.69
C VAL A 186 11.10 4.26 -4.46
N ASP A 187 11.34 4.15 -5.77
CA ASP A 187 11.60 5.30 -6.64
C ASP A 187 10.40 6.28 -6.66
N LEU A 188 9.18 5.75 -6.73
CA LEU A 188 7.95 6.56 -6.69
C LEU A 188 7.80 7.28 -5.34
N SER A 189 7.92 6.57 -4.22
CA SER A 189 7.79 7.14 -2.88
C SER A 189 8.87 8.19 -2.61
N LEU A 190 10.12 7.95 -3.03
CA LEU A 190 11.20 8.95 -2.91
C LEU A 190 10.92 10.19 -3.77
N THR A 191 10.27 10.03 -4.93
CA THR A 191 9.83 11.16 -5.75
C THR A 191 8.78 11.99 -5.01
N PHE A 192 7.85 11.36 -4.28
CA PHE A 192 6.89 12.07 -3.43
C PHE A 192 7.57 12.82 -2.28
N VAL A 193 8.50 12.18 -1.57
CA VAL A 193 9.28 12.83 -0.51
C VAL A 193 10.05 14.03 -1.06
N ALA A 194 10.69 13.89 -2.23
CA ALA A 194 11.42 14.98 -2.86
C ALA A 194 10.52 16.15 -3.26
N ALA A 195 9.32 15.86 -3.77
CA ALA A 195 8.35 16.88 -4.17
C ALA A 195 7.77 17.64 -2.96
N ALA A 196 7.50 16.95 -1.84
CA ALA A 196 6.89 17.53 -0.65
C ALA A 196 7.90 18.22 0.30
N HIS A 197 9.09 17.64 0.47
CA HIS A 197 10.04 18.04 1.51
C HIS A 197 11.46 18.31 0.99
N GLY A 198 11.64 18.29 -0.33
CA GLY A 198 12.91 18.59 -0.98
C GLY A 198 13.81 17.37 -1.18
N ILE A 199 14.71 17.50 -2.15
CA ILE A 199 15.59 16.42 -2.61
C ILE A 199 16.56 15.93 -1.52
N ASP A 200 16.96 16.81 -0.60
CA ASP A 200 17.92 16.47 0.47
C ASP A 200 17.35 15.44 1.45
N LEU A 201 16.07 15.58 1.85
CA LEU A 201 15.43 14.58 2.69
C LEU A 201 15.26 13.26 1.94
N ALA A 202 14.81 13.33 0.68
CA ALA A 202 14.66 12.14 -0.14
C ALA A 202 15.98 11.36 -0.29
N ASN A 203 17.10 12.05 -0.50
CA ASN A 203 18.41 11.41 -0.60
C ASN A 203 18.82 10.71 0.71
N LYS A 204 18.63 11.35 1.86
CA LYS A 204 18.90 10.73 3.16
C LYS A 204 18.03 9.49 3.40
N VAL A 205 16.76 9.52 2.99
CA VAL A 205 15.88 8.35 3.07
C VAL A 205 16.35 7.26 2.12
N ALA A 206 16.76 7.60 0.90
CA ALA A 206 17.31 6.66 -0.07
C ALA A 206 18.57 5.94 0.46
N GLU A 207 19.43 6.65 1.19
CA GLU A 207 20.58 6.06 1.88
C GLU A 207 20.15 5.02 2.94
N GLN A 208 19.08 5.28 3.70
CA GLN A 208 18.59 4.32 4.71
C GLN A 208 18.06 3.01 4.08
N VAL A 209 17.43 3.09 2.91
CA VAL A 209 16.95 1.90 2.19
C VAL A 209 18.01 1.27 1.27
N LEU A 210 19.27 1.72 1.35
CA LEU A 210 20.37 1.29 0.48
C LEU A 210 20.03 1.36 -1.02
N HIS A 211 19.25 2.37 -1.40
CA HIS A 211 18.76 2.55 -2.76
C HIS A 211 19.61 3.63 -3.45
N SER A 212 20.55 3.19 -4.29
CA SER A 212 21.44 4.09 -5.02
C SER A 212 20.64 5.04 -5.93
N GLU A 213 20.97 6.34 -5.87
CA GLU A 213 20.58 7.46 -6.75
C GLU A 213 19.35 7.22 -7.63
N THR A 214 18.28 7.96 -7.33
CA THR A 214 16.98 8.04 -8.01
C THR A 214 17.08 7.64 -9.48
N ARG A 215 16.52 6.48 -9.84
CA ARG A 215 16.67 5.93 -11.20
C ARG A 215 16.13 6.94 -12.20
N SER A 216 17.02 7.51 -13.03
CA SER A 216 16.62 8.41 -14.11
C SER A 216 15.50 7.77 -14.96
N PRO A 217 14.50 8.54 -15.46
CA PRO A 217 13.40 8.03 -16.27
C PRO A 217 13.82 7.14 -17.45
N SER A 218 15.00 7.40 -18.03
CA SER A 218 15.61 6.59 -19.09
C SER A 218 16.08 5.21 -18.60
N ARG A 219 16.66 5.12 -17.39
CA ARG A 219 17.11 3.86 -16.76
C ARG A 219 15.93 3.01 -16.29
N THR A 220 14.87 3.69 -15.85
CA THR A 220 13.56 3.12 -15.55
C THR A 220 12.97 2.36 -16.75
N ARG A 221 12.94 2.99 -17.93
CA ARG A 221 12.46 2.33 -19.16
C ARG A 221 13.34 1.14 -19.56
N ALA A 222 14.66 1.27 -19.42
CA ALA A 222 15.61 0.21 -19.75
C ALA A 222 15.43 -1.04 -18.87
N LEU A 223 15.21 -0.89 -17.56
CA LEU A 223 14.96 -2.02 -16.66
C LEU A 223 13.68 -2.78 -17.05
N ASN A 224 12.60 -2.07 -17.34
CA ASN A 224 11.35 -2.68 -17.77
C ASN A 224 11.52 -3.44 -19.11
N GLN A 225 12.27 -2.87 -20.07
CA GLN A 225 12.60 -3.53 -21.34
C GLN A 225 13.50 -4.76 -21.14
N GLN A 226 14.45 -4.70 -20.20
CA GLN A 226 15.29 -5.84 -19.84
C GLN A 226 14.46 -6.98 -19.25
N LEU A 227 13.57 -6.71 -18.29
CA LEU A 227 12.70 -7.72 -17.68
C LEU A 227 11.74 -8.34 -18.72
N CYS A 228 11.16 -7.53 -19.61
CA CYS A 228 10.33 -8.02 -20.70
C CYS A 228 11.11 -8.88 -21.72
N SER A 229 12.36 -8.52 -22.04
CA SER A 229 13.16 -9.23 -23.05
C SER A 229 13.72 -10.56 -22.53
N GLN A 230 14.13 -10.62 -21.26
CA GLN A 230 14.61 -11.86 -20.62
C GLN A 230 13.57 -12.98 -20.59
N ARG A 231 12.26 -12.65 -20.52
CA ARG A 231 11.19 -13.67 -20.64
C ARG A 231 10.98 -14.17 -22.06
N ARG A 232 11.19 -13.34 -23.10
CA ARG A 232 11.06 -13.77 -24.50
C ARG A 232 12.09 -14.85 -24.85
N THR A 233 13.30 -14.76 -24.30
CA THR A 233 14.33 -15.79 -24.47
C THR A 233 14.01 -17.08 -23.70
N ASP A 234 13.34 -16.98 -22.56
CA ASP A 234 13.04 -18.13 -21.70
C ASP A 234 11.85 -18.98 -22.18
N HIS A 235 10.88 -18.38 -22.89
CA HIS A 235 9.77 -19.13 -23.51
C HIS A 235 10.21 -19.93 -24.75
N GLY A 236 11.30 -19.53 -25.42
CA GLY A 236 11.90 -20.31 -26.50
C GLY A 236 12.60 -21.59 -26.03
N ALA A 237 12.93 -21.69 -24.74
CA ALA A 237 13.67 -22.82 -24.15
C ALA A 237 12.78 -23.88 -23.48
N ARG A 238 11.49 -23.59 -23.20
CA ARG A 238 10.59 -24.47 -22.43
C ARG A 238 9.61 -25.31 -23.26
N HIS A 239 9.87 -25.50 -24.56
CA HIS A 239 9.20 -26.50 -25.39
C HIS A 239 10.16 -27.62 -25.82
N ARG A 240 10.68 -28.37 -24.84
CA ARG A 240 10.99 -29.79 -25.05
C ARG A 240 9.99 -30.60 -24.24
N LYS A 241 9.23 -31.46 -24.93
CA LYS A 241 8.35 -32.44 -24.28
C LYS A 241 9.18 -33.27 -23.29
N PRO A 242 8.71 -33.54 -22.06
CA PRO A 242 9.32 -34.57 -21.23
C PRO A 242 9.00 -35.93 -21.85
N ASP A 243 10.04 -36.63 -22.30
CA ASP A 243 9.96 -38.03 -22.73
C ASP A 243 9.54 -38.91 -21.55
N ALA A 244 8.69 -39.88 -21.87
CA ALA A 244 8.13 -40.85 -20.97
C ALA A 244 9.23 -41.67 -20.27
N ILE A 245 9.20 -41.71 -18.93
CA ILE A 245 9.84 -42.77 -18.17
C ILE A 245 8.75 -43.68 -17.64
N ALA A 246 8.55 -44.79 -18.37
CA ALA A 246 7.78 -45.92 -17.91
C ALA A 246 8.58 -46.73 -16.88
N GLY A 247 7.91 -47.10 -15.79
CA GLY A 247 8.27 -48.24 -14.95
C GLY A 247 8.47 -47.90 -13.49
N HIS A 248 7.45 -48.14 -12.66
CA HIS A 248 7.43 -49.26 -11.70
C HIS A 248 6.03 -49.42 -11.10
N ARG A 249 5.71 -50.67 -10.76
CA ARG A 249 4.36 -51.21 -10.53
C ARG A 249 3.77 -50.84 -9.16
N ARG A 250 2.44 -50.94 -9.15
CA ARG A 250 1.45 -50.82 -8.07
C ARG A 250 1.82 -51.51 -6.75
N THR A 251 1.39 -50.90 -5.65
CA THR A 251 0.61 -51.56 -4.58
C THR A 251 -0.42 -50.59 -3.99
N SER A 252 -1.64 -51.10 -3.84
CA SER A 252 -2.82 -50.41 -3.33
C SER A 252 -2.72 -50.13 -1.83
N GLY A 253 -3.28 -49.00 -1.40
CA GLY A 253 -3.45 -48.65 0.02
C GLY A 253 -4.62 -47.68 0.18
N ILE A 254 -5.83 -48.22 0.26
CA ILE A 254 -7.06 -47.52 0.67
C ILE A 254 -6.95 -47.30 2.18
N ILE A 255 -7.14 -46.08 2.67
CA ILE A 255 -7.48 -45.83 4.08
C ILE A 255 -8.82 -45.12 4.13
N ALA A 256 -9.76 -45.83 4.74
CA ALA A 256 -11.16 -45.53 4.86
C ALA A 256 -11.43 -44.54 6.00
N ALA A 257 -12.47 -43.73 5.82
CA ALA A 257 -13.14 -43.00 6.87
C ALA A 257 -13.82 -43.98 7.85
N THR A 258 -13.53 -43.85 9.15
CA THR A 258 -14.25 -44.56 10.21
C THR A 258 -15.16 -43.61 10.97
N SER A 259 -16.46 -43.74 10.71
CA SER A 259 -17.58 -43.27 11.53
C SER A 259 -17.78 -44.19 12.74
N GLY A 260 -17.97 -43.63 13.94
CA GLY A 260 -18.45 -44.36 15.13
C GLY A 260 -19.98 -44.30 15.29
N PRO A 261 -20.63 -45.31 15.91
CA PRO A 261 -22.09 -45.49 15.93
C PRO A 261 -22.81 -44.81 17.13
N PRO A 262 -24.17 -44.77 17.15
CA PRO A 262 -24.96 -43.84 17.96
C PRO A 262 -25.46 -44.44 19.29
N VAL A 263 -25.86 -43.57 20.23
CA VAL A 263 -26.62 -43.97 21.44
C VAL A 263 -27.76 -42.97 21.67
N SER A 264 -28.98 -43.49 21.83
CA SER A 264 -30.22 -42.73 22.00
C SER A 264 -30.92 -43.05 23.34
N HIS A 265 -31.16 -41.99 24.13
CA HIS A 265 -32.27 -41.62 25.05
C HIS A 265 -32.80 -42.58 26.15
N PRO A 266 -33.24 -42.04 27.32
CA PRO A 266 -34.61 -41.49 27.45
C PRO A 266 -34.77 -40.19 28.27
N SER A 267 -35.99 -39.65 28.14
CA SER A 267 -36.60 -38.42 28.68
C SER A 267 -36.92 -38.46 30.18
N GLY A 268 -36.91 -37.31 30.87
CA GLY A 268 -37.70 -37.09 32.10
C GLY A 268 -37.27 -35.94 33.04
N ALA A 269 -38.13 -34.91 33.11
CA ALA A 269 -38.44 -34.03 34.27
C ALA A 269 -37.44 -32.94 34.78
N GLN A 270 -37.92 -31.68 34.75
CA GLN A 270 -37.57 -30.54 35.64
C GLN A 270 -38.12 -30.76 37.08
N PRO A 271 -37.73 -30.03 38.18
CA PRO A 271 -37.58 -28.55 38.23
C PRO A 271 -36.65 -27.86 39.30
N LYS A 272 -36.52 -26.53 39.14
CA LYS A 272 -36.44 -25.39 40.12
C LYS A 272 -35.15 -24.96 40.88
N ALA A 273 -34.99 -23.63 40.87
CA ALA A 273 -34.37 -22.68 41.85
C ALA A 273 -32.82 -22.61 41.94
N ALA A 274 -32.15 -21.49 42.23
CA ALA A 274 -32.41 -20.05 42.34
C ALA A 274 -31.05 -19.33 42.57
N LEU A 275 -31.06 -17.98 42.54
CA LEU A 275 -30.06 -17.03 43.09
C LEU A 275 -28.80 -16.78 42.23
N SER A 276 -28.69 -15.57 41.65
CA SER A 276 -28.05 -14.35 42.23
C SER A 276 -26.59 -14.28 41.79
N GLY A 277 -25.98 -13.20 41.33
CA GLY A 277 -26.30 -11.78 41.20
C GLY A 277 -25.06 -11.16 40.53
N MET A 278 -25.27 -10.07 39.80
CA MET A 278 -24.32 -9.27 39.01
C MET A 278 -23.19 -8.60 39.87
N PRO A 279 -22.37 -7.63 39.38
CA PRO A 279 -22.08 -7.16 38.00
C PRO A 279 -20.59 -6.87 37.66
N VAL A 280 -20.42 -6.61 36.37
CA VAL A 280 -19.59 -5.58 35.68
C VAL A 280 -19.13 -4.39 36.55
N ALA A 281 -17.88 -3.95 36.38
CA ALA A 281 -17.40 -2.64 36.81
C ALA A 281 -16.74 -1.87 35.66
N ALA A 282 -17.26 -0.68 35.42
CA ALA A 282 -16.74 0.38 34.55
C ALA A 282 -16.15 1.52 35.42
N ASN A 283 -15.26 2.30 34.79
CA ASN A 283 -14.62 3.56 35.17
C ASN A 283 -15.24 4.46 36.28
N ALA A 284 -14.36 5.06 37.09
CA ALA A 284 -14.29 6.52 37.42
C ALA A 284 -13.11 6.75 38.41
N ILE A 285 -12.11 7.58 38.08
CA ILE A 285 -11.97 9.02 38.45
C ILE A 285 -12.33 9.30 39.92
N ILE A 286 -11.33 9.58 40.77
CA ILE A 286 -11.43 10.56 41.89
C ILE A 286 -10.04 11.18 42.13
N GLY A 287 -9.97 12.52 42.09
CA GLY A 287 -8.88 13.31 42.65
C GLY A 287 -9.09 13.56 44.14
N SER A 288 -8.00 13.81 44.87
CA SER A 288 -8.05 14.19 46.29
C SER A 288 -7.29 15.50 46.52
N PRO A 289 -7.79 16.37 47.41
CA PRO A 289 -7.09 17.57 47.85
C PRO A 289 -6.19 17.24 49.06
N ASN A 290 -5.08 17.97 49.17
CA ASN A 290 -4.49 18.50 50.40
C ASN A 290 -3.45 19.55 50.05
#